data_AF-A0A550CHU1-F1
#
_entry.id   AF-A0A550CHU1-F1
#
_cell.length_a   1.000
_cell.length_b   1.000
_cell.length_c   1.000
_cell.angle_alpha   90.00
_cell.angle_beta   90.00
_cell.angle_gamma   90.00
#
_symmetry.space_group_name_H-M   'P 1'
#
loop_
_entity.id
_entity.type
_entity.pdbx_description
1 polymer ?
#
loop_
_entity_poly.entity_id
_entity_poly.type
_entity_poly.pdbx_seq_one_letter_code
_entity_poly.pdbx_strand_id
1 'polypeptide(L)'
;MAPYPVNRQYLPPKGWDDPQMRRNFGDPLHEQEELVSMWGPDIPVIDPSVALKQFTIAFAIFASIYGLSYIASPQMPAIRREYPHDGLQKAFGGHDQARTESVEEEED
;
A
#
# COMPACT_ATOMS: atom_id res chain seq x y z
N MET A 1 37.32 14.70 13.12
CA MET A 1 35.90 14.48 13.46
C MET A 1 35.11 14.78 12.21
N ALA A 2 34.46 13.79 11.60
CA ALA A 2 33.62 14.03 10.42
C ALA A 2 32.43 14.94 10.81
N PRO A 3 31.93 15.79 9.89
CA PRO A 3 30.75 16.60 10.16
C PRO A 3 29.55 15.71 10.52
N TYR A 4 28.63 16.22 11.34
CA TYR A 4 27.42 15.48 11.71
C TYR A 4 26.60 15.15 10.45
N PRO A 5 26.02 13.93 10.33
CA PRO A 5 25.19 13.58 9.18
C PRO A 5 23.92 14.44 9.16
N VAL A 6 23.89 15.44 8.28
CA VAL A 6 22.71 16.25 8.01
C VAL A 6 22.24 15.92 6.60
N ASN A 7 20.98 15.48 6.46
CA ASN A 7 20.38 15.26 5.14
C ASN A 7 20.39 16.57 4.34
N ARG A 8 20.95 16.54 3.14
CA ARG A 8 21.10 17.71 2.27
C ARG A 8 19.75 18.33 1.88
N GLN A 9 18.66 17.59 1.96
CA GLN A 9 17.33 18.09 1.69
C GLN A 9 16.89 19.20 2.68
N TYR A 10 17.51 19.31 3.86
CA TYR A 10 17.30 20.43 4.79
C TYR A 10 18.00 21.73 4.37
N LEU A 11 18.96 21.67 3.44
CA LEU A 11 19.71 22.84 2.98
C LEU A 11 18.88 23.75 2.06
N PRO A 12 19.23 25.04 1.91
CA PRO A 12 18.57 25.90 0.93
C PRO A 12 18.79 25.38 -0.51
N PRO A 13 17.82 25.58 -1.42
CA PRO A 13 17.86 25.03 -2.77
C PRO A 13 18.85 25.73 -3.73
N LYS A 14 19.49 26.84 -3.33
CA LYS A 14 20.36 27.66 -4.19
C LYS A 14 21.63 28.08 -3.44
N GLY A 15 22.65 28.47 -4.18
CA GLY A 15 23.92 28.99 -3.64
C GLY A 15 25.04 27.97 -3.53
N TRP A 16 25.02 26.94 -4.37
CA TRP A 16 25.98 25.83 -4.37
C TRP A 16 26.68 25.72 -5.72
N ASP A 17 27.95 25.30 -5.74
CA ASP A 17 28.66 25.00 -6.99
C ASP A 17 28.00 23.85 -7.76
N ASP A 18 27.48 22.85 -7.02
CA ASP A 18 26.57 21.83 -7.52
C ASP A 18 25.17 22.06 -6.91
N PRO A 19 24.24 22.72 -7.64
CA PRO A 19 22.89 22.98 -7.17
C PRO A 19 22.05 21.72 -6.97
N GLN A 20 22.30 20.65 -7.73
CA GLN A 20 21.53 19.42 -7.65
C GLN A 20 21.87 18.65 -6.38
N MET A 21 23.15 18.56 -6.05
CA MET A 21 23.62 17.86 -4.86
C MET A 21 23.69 18.76 -3.62
N ARG A 22 23.47 20.08 -3.77
CA ARG A 22 23.62 21.10 -2.72
C ARG A 22 24.99 21.03 -2.05
N ARG A 23 26.05 21.07 -2.87
CA ARG A 23 27.44 20.88 -2.44
C ARG A 23 28.38 21.90 -3.10
N ASN A 24 29.42 22.31 -2.38
CA ASN A 24 30.50 23.13 -2.93
C ASN A 24 31.73 22.30 -3.25
N PHE A 25 32.59 22.83 -4.12
CA PHE A 25 33.84 22.17 -4.47
C PHE A 25 34.79 22.13 -3.25
N GLY A 26 35.32 20.94 -2.95
CA GLY A 26 36.26 20.75 -1.83
C GLY A 26 35.60 20.51 -0.47
N ASP A 27 34.26 20.47 -0.39
CA ASP A 27 33.55 20.09 0.83
C ASP A 27 33.90 18.65 1.25
N PRO A 28 34.14 18.39 2.55
CA PRO A 28 34.41 17.05 3.05
C PRO A 28 33.18 16.14 2.87
N LEU A 29 33.42 14.92 2.40
CA LEU A 29 32.37 13.92 2.24
C LEU A 29 32.12 13.18 3.56
N HIS A 30 30.86 13.01 3.94
CA HIS A 30 30.51 12.17 5.08
C HIS A 30 30.60 10.68 4.71
N GLU A 31 30.88 9.81 5.67
CA GLU A 31 30.98 8.37 5.44
C GLU A 31 29.66 7.74 4.95
N GLN A 32 28.53 8.27 5.42
CA GLN A 32 27.18 7.81 5.08
C GLN A 32 26.53 8.75 4.05
N GLU A 33 27.33 9.36 3.18
CA GLU A 33 26.88 10.28 2.14
C GLU A 33 25.67 9.75 1.38
N GLU A 34 25.65 8.47 1.02
CA GLU A 34 24.54 7.85 0.27
C GLU A 34 23.19 8.02 0.97
N LEU A 35 23.16 7.95 2.31
CA LEU A 35 21.92 8.10 3.10
C LEU A 35 21.48 9.56 3.25
N VAL A 36 22.42 10.49 3.34
CA VAL A 36 22.15 11.92 3.59
C VAL A 36 22.18 12.77 2.31
N SER A 37 22.51 12.17 1.17
CA SER A 37 22.54 12.81 -0.13
C SER A 37 21.14 13.20 -0.59
N MET A 38 21.09 14.01 -1.65
CA MET A 38 19.84 14.33 -2.33
C MET A 38 19.17 13.13 -3.00
N TRP A 39 19.90 12.02 -3.17
CA TRP A 39 19.39 10.75 -3.73
C TRP A 39 18.92 9.76 -2.66
N GLY A 40 19.12 10.09 -1.38
CA GLY A 40 18.59 9.33 -0.27
C GLY A 40 17.08 9.49 -0.12
N PRO A 41 16.48 8.77 0.85
CA PRO A 41 15.08 8.93 1.20
C PRO A 41 14.74 10.39 1.51
N ASP A 42 13.55 10.82 1.09
CA ASP A 42 13.10 12.20 1.28
C ASP A 42 12.83 12.53 2.75
N ILE A 43 12.99 13.80 3.12
CA ILE A 43 12.75 14.28 4.48
C ILE A 43 11.26 14.24 4.81
N PRO A 44 10.87 13.68 5.97
CA PRO A 44 9.47 13.64 6.35
C PRO A 44 8.98 15.05 6.73
N VAL A 45 7.82 15.44 6.19
CA VAL A 45 7.17 16.74 6.49
C VAL A 45 6.54 16.74 7.89
N ILE A 46 6.16 15.57 8.38
CA ILE A 46 5.55 15.34 9.70
C ILE A 46 6.35 14.29 10.46
N ASP A 47 6.28 14.31 11.79
CA ASP A 47 6.92 13.30 12.62
C ASP A 47 6.43 11.88 12.21
N PRO A 48 7.33 10.91 11.95
CA PRO A 48 6.97 9.55 11.56
C PRO A 48 5.96 8.88 12.50
N SER A 49 6.02 9.15 13.80
CA SER A 49 5.09 8.61 14.79
C SER A 49 3.65 9.12 14.58
N VAL A 50 3.53 10.41 14.24
CA VAL A 50 2.25 11.05 13.93
C VAL A 50 1.71 10.54 12.60
N ALA A 51 2.58 10.41 11.58
CA ALA A 51 2.21 9.87 10.27
C ALA A 51 1.62 8.45 10.40
N LEU A 52 2.32 7.57 11.12
CA LEU A 52 1.90 6.20 11.34
C LEU A 52 0.56 6.12 12.09
N LYS A 53 0.39 6.94 13.13
CA LYS A 53 -0.86 7.02 13.88
C LYS A 53 -2.02 7.45 12.99
N GLN A 54 -1.85 8.50 12.19
CA GLN A 54 -2.92 8.98 11.30
C GLN A 54 -3.28 7.95 10.23
N PHE A 55 -2.27 7.32 9.62
CA PHE A 55 -2.45 6.30 8.60
C PHE A 55 -3.19 5.06 9.15
N THR A 56 -2.78 4.56 10.31
CA THR A 56 -3.41 3.39 10.94
C THR A 56 -4.84 3.66 11.37
N ILE A 57 -5.13 4.84 11.92
CA ILE A 57 -6.50 5.25 12.27
C ILE A 57 -7.38 5.29 11.01
N ALA A 58 -6.90 5.91 9.93
CA ALA A 58 -7.65 5.99 8.68
C ALA A 58 -7.98 4.59 8.15
N PHE A 59 -6.98 3.70 8.09
CA PHE A 59 -7.18 2.34 7.60
C PHE A 59 -8.12 1.53 8.51
N ALA A 60 -8.01 1.67 9.83
CA ALA A 60 -8.90 1.01 10.77
C ALA A 60 -10.36 1.46 10.62
N ILE A 61 -10.60 2.75 10.37
CA ILE A 61 -11.94 3.28 10.09
C ILE A 61 -12.50 2.64 8.81
N PHE A 62 -11.74 2.62 7.72
CA PHE A 62 -12.20 1.99 6.48
C PHE A 62 -12.48 0.50 6.65
N ALA A 63 -11.57 -0.24 7.28
CA ALA A 63 -11.72 -1.67 7.51
C ALA A 63 -12.93 -1.99 8.41
N SER A 64 -13.16 -1.18 9.45
CA SER A 64 -14.30 -1.36 10.35
C SER A 64 -15.64 -1.09 9.66
N ILE A 65 -15.74 -0.03 8.86
CA ILE A 65 -16.95 0.26 8.07
C ILE A 65 -17.23 -0.88 7.09
N TYR A 66 -16.19 -1.37 6.40
CA TYR A 66 -16.32 -2.52 5.49
C TYR A 66 -16.80 -3.77 6.22
N GLY A 67 -16.15 -4.14 7.33
CA GLY A 67 -16.51 -5.32 8.11
C GLY A 67 -17.94 -5.24 8.68
N LEU A 68 -18.33 -4.07 9.19
CA LEU A 68 -19.71 -3.84 9.66
C LEU A 68 -20.71 -3.92 8.52
N SER A 69 -20.39 -3.35 7.36
CA SER A 69 -21.26 -3.40 6.19
C SER A 69 -21.43 -4.83 5.67
N TYR A 70 -20.37 -5.64 5.71
CA TYR A 70 -20.41 -7.04 5.33
C TYR A 70 -21.33 -7.85 6.27
N ILE A 71 -21.17 -7.69 7.59
CA ILE A 71 -21.99 -8.41 8.58
C ILE A 71 -23.45 -7.94 8.56
N ALA A 72 -23.69 -6.64 8.35
CA ALA A 72 -25.03 -6.06 8.31
C ALA A 72 -25.73 -6.25 6.95
N SER A 73 -25.03 -6.77 5.94
CA SER A 73 -25.63 -6.99 4.62
C SER A 73 -26.66 -8.11 4.71
N PRO A 74 -27.92 -7.86 4.32
CA PRO A 74 -28.93 -8.92 4.32
C PRO A 74 -28.57 -9.97 3.27
N GLN A 75 -28.96 -11.21 3.55
CA GLN A 75 -28.89 -12.27 2.54
C GLN A 75 -29.75 -11.88 1.33
N MET A 76 -29.28 -12.24 0.14
CA MET A 76 -29.98 -11.91 -1.10
C MET A 76 -31.38 -12.52 -1.05
N PRO A 77 -32.47 -11.72 -1.17
CA PRO A 77 -33.83 -12.22 -1.05
C PRO A 77 -34.32 -12.98 -2.30
N ALA A 78 -33.42 -13.26 -3.23
CA ALA A 78 -33.70 -13.96 -4.47
C ALA A 78 -32.82 -15.21 -4.56
N ILE A 79 -33.38 -16.29 -5.09
CA ILE A 79 -32.60 -17.48 -5.42
C ILE A 79 -31.56 -17.08 -6.48
N ARG A 80 -30.34 -17.63 -6.37
CA ARG A 80 -29.31 -17.43 -7.40
C ARG A 80 -29.85 -17.92 -8.75
N ARG A 81 -29.44 -17.25 -9.83
CA ARG A 81 -29.85 -17.64 -11.18
C ARG A 81 -29.33 -19.03 -11.50
N GLU A 82 -30.25 -19.97 -11.70
CA GLU A 82 -29.93 -21.30 -12.20
C GLU A 82 -29.84 -21.28 -13.73
N TYR A 83 -28.88 -22.04 -14.27
CA TYR A 83 -28.67 -22.19 -15.70
C TYR A 83 -28.97 -23.64 -16.12
N PRO A 84 -29.74 -23.86 -17.21
CA PRO A 84 -29.96 -25.18 -17.78
C PRO A 84 -28.65 -25.90 -18.14
N HIS A 85 -28.70 -27.21 -18.38
CA HIS A 85 -27.53 -28.02 -18.77
C HIS A 85 -26.37 -27.93 -17.76
N ASP A 86 -26.68 -28.16 -16.48
CA ASP A 86 -25.71 -28.22 -15.38
C ASP A 86 -24.82 -26.97 -15.30
N GLY A 87 -25.43 -25.78 -15.24
CA GLY A 87 -24.65 -24.54 -15.18
C GLY A 87 -24.09 -24.07 -16.53
N LEU A 88 -24.63 -24.56 -17.65
CA LEU A 88 -24.11 -24.28 -18.99
C LEU A 88 -22.65 -24.73 -19.19
N GLN A 89 -22.19 -25.75 -18.44
CA GLN A 89 -20.80 -26.23 -18.41
C GLN A 89 -20.19 -26.38 -19.80
N LYS A 90 -20.90 -27.05 -20.72
CA LYS A 90 -20.43 -27.27 -22.10
C LYS A 90 -20.25 -25.97 -22.89
N ALA A 91 -21.10 -24.96 -22.67
CA ALA A 91 -20.99 -23.66 -23.33
C ALA A 91 -19.83 -22.82 -22.77
N PHE A 92 -19.50 -23.01 -21.48
CA PHE A 92 -18.36 -22.36 -20.82
C PHE A 92 -17.03 -23.10 -20.98
N GLY A 93 -16.99 -24.17 -21.77
CA GLY A 93 -15.76 -24.95 -22.01
C GLY A 93 -15.41 -25.91 -20.88
N GLY A 94 -16.37 -26.25 -20.01
CA GLY A 94 -16.25 -27.35 -19.06
C GLY A 94 -16.06 -28.66 -19.81
N HIS A 95 -14.89 -29.27 -19.65
CA HIS A 95 -14.67 -30.67 -20.02
C HIS A 95 -15.43 -31.56 -19.02
N ASP A 96 -15.89 -32.75 -19.44
CA ASP A 96 -16.76 -33.69 -18.69
C ASP A 96 -16.21 -34.18 -17.30
N GLN A 97 -15.14 -33.56 -16.79
CA GLN A 97 -14.51 -33.80 -15.49
C GLN A 97 -14.38 -32.50 -14.66
N ALA A 98 -15.22 -31.50 -14.88
CA ALA A 98 -15.20 -30.28 -14.09
C ALA A 98 -15.82 -30.51 -12.70
N ARG A 99 -15.05 -30.12 -11.68
CA ARG A 99 -15.28 -30.23 -10.23
C ARG A 99 -16.72 -29.93 -9.80
N THR A 100 -17.32 -30.88 -9.07
CA THR A 100 -18.54 -30.70 -8.28
C THR A 100 -18.36 -29.51 -7.35
N GLU A 101 -19.19 -28.48 -7.49
CA GLU A 101 -19.34 -27.46 -6.44
C GLU A 101 -19.86 -28.19 -5.19
N SER A 102 -19.06 -28.19 -4.12
CA SER A 102 -19.52 -28.66 -2.82
C SER A 102 -20.57 -27.68 -2.33
N VAL A 103 -21.82 -28.13 -2.30
CA VAL A 103 -22.88 -27.51 -1.51
C VAL A 103 -22.45 -27.68 -0.06
N GLU A 104 -21.72 -26.70 0.49
CA GLU A 104 -21.62 -26.55 1.93
C GLU A 104 -23.01 -26.09 2.39
N GLU A 105 -23.78 -27.05 2.92
CA GLU A 105 -24.99 -26.76 3.70
C GLU A 105 -24.56 -25.88 4.88
N GLU A 106 -24.99 -24.62 4.90
CA GLU A 106 -24.97 -23.79 6.11
C GLU A 106 -25.85 -24.51 7.15
N GLU A 107 -25.21 -25.26 8.07
CA GLU A 107 -25.85 -25.77 9.29
C GLU A 107 -26.22 -24.59 10.22
N ASP A 108 -27.43 -24.68 10.78
CA ASP A 108 -28.16 -23.73 11.64
C ASP A 108 -27.37 -23.08 12.80
#